data_AF-A0A2D4TTT4-F1
#
_entry.id   AF-A0A2D4TTT4-F1
#
_cell.length_a   1.000
_cell.length_b   1.000
_cell.length_c   1.000
_cell.angle_alpha   90.00
_cell.angle_beta   90.00
_cell.angle_gamma   90.00
#
_symmetry.space_group_name_H-M   'P 1'
#
loop_
_entity.id
_entity.type
_entity.pdbx_description
1 polymer ?
#
loop_
_entity_poly.entity_id
_entity_poly.type
_entity_poly.pdbx_seq_one_letter_code
_entity_poly.pdbx_strand_id
1 'polypeptide(L)' 'MTDDKKVNIDYRDPDTLRGFISENGKINSSRYTRLNAKDQRKLTKAVKKARLLGLLPFTDKHKIEENK' A
#
# COMPACT_ATOMS: atom_id res chain seq x y z
N MET A 1 -2.95 21.37 -11.64
CA MET A 1 -3.62 20.36 -12.48
C MET A 1 -3.39 18.99 -11.88
N THR A 2 -4.36 18.48 -11.15
CA THR A 2 -4.41 17.05 -10.83
C THR A 2 -5.89 16.70 -10.80
N ASP A 3 -6.33 15.89 -11.76
CA ASP A 3 -7.60 15.18 -11.68
C ASP A 3 -7.74 14.60 -10.29
N ASP A 4 -8.83 14.91 -9.60
CA ASP A 4 -9.25 14.27 -8.36
C ASP A 4 -9.66 12.82 -8.68
N LYS A 5 -8.71 11.98 -9.13
CA LYS A 5 -8.86 10.53 -9.10
C LYS A 5 -9.00 10.16 -7.64
N LYS A 6 -10.25 10.06 -7.19
CA LYS A 6 -10.66 9.55 -5.88
C LYS A 6 -10.25 8.08 -5.83
N VAL A 7 -8.99 7.83 -5.51
CA VAL A 7 -8.52 6.48 -5.21
C VAL A 7 -9.21 6.09 -3.91
N ASN A 8 -10.13 5.13 -3.98
CA ASN A 8 -10.72 4.56 -2.78
C ASN A 8 -9.65 3.70 -2.10
N ILE A 9 -9.08 4.21 -1.01
CA ILE A 9 -7.99 3.56 -0.30
C ILE A 9 -8.54 2.92 0.96
N ASP A 10 -8.82 1.61 0.87
CA ASP A 10 -9.21 0.78 2.01
C ASP A 10 -8.13 -0.29 2.30
N TYR A 11 -8.03 -0.71 3.56
CA TYR A 11 -7.10 -1.76 3.99
C TYR A 11 -7.58 -3.16 3.62
N ARG A 12 -8.85 -3.30 3.26
CA ARG A 12 -9.51 -4.57 2.92
C ARG A 12 -9.14 -5.08 1.53
N ASP A 13 -8.62 -4.20 0.67
CA ASP A 13 -8.26 -4.50 -0.72
C ASP A 13 -6.73 -4.53 -0.87
N PRO A 14 -6.05 -5.63 -0.50
CA PRO A 14 -4.59 -5.72 -0.54
C PRO A 14 -4.03 -5.59 -1.96
N ASP A 15 -4.79 -5.96 -3.00
CA ASP A 15 -4.33 -5.88 -4.40
C ASP A 15 -4.14 -4.44 -4.85
N THR A 16 -5.06 -3.54 -4.49
CA THR A 16 -4.90 -2.11 -4.72
C THR A 16 -3.71 -1.55 -3.95
N LEU A 17 -3.50 -2.02 -2.72
CA LEU A 17 -2.40 -1.57 -1.87
C LEU A 17 -1.03 -2.10 -2.29
N ARG A 18 -0.97 -3.28 -2.94
CA ARG A 18 0.27 -3.87 -3.49
C ARG A 18 0.95 -2.95 -4.49
N GLY A 19 0.18 -2.23 -5.31
CA GLY A 19 0.73 -1.25 -6.27
C GLY A 19 1.42 -0.04 -5.60
N PHE A 20 1.18 0.19 -4.31
CA PHE A 20 1.76 1.30 -3.55
C PHE A 20 2.89 0.89 -2.62
N ILE A 21 3.28 -0.38 -2.62
CA ILE A 21 4.44 -0.88 -1.92
C ILE A 21 5.51 -1.31 -2.93
N SER A 22 6.76 -1.27 -2.50
CA SER A 22 7.89 -1.81 -3.26
C SER A 22 8.01 -3.32 -2.99
N GLU A 23 8.76 -4.03 -3.83
CA GLU A 23 9.04 -5.46 -3.69
C GLU A 23 9.61 -5.83 -2.31
N ASN A 24 10.39 -4.92 -1.71
CA ASN A 24 10.93 -5.10 -0.35
C ASN A 24 9.90 -4.90 0.78
N GLY A 25 8.63 -4.65 0.45
CA GLY A 25 7.58 -4.36 1.42
C GLY A 25 7.62 -2.95 2.01
N LYS A 26 8.41 -2.00 1.47
CA LYS A 26 8.37 -0.58 1.90
C LYS A 26 7.23 0.17 1.22
N ILE A 27 6.68 1.19 1.88
CA ILE A 27 5.65 2.06 1.30
C ILE A 27 6.32 3.05 0.33
N ASN A 28 5.78 3.17 -0.88
CA ASN A 28 6.31 4.11 -1.87
C ASN A 28 6.07 5.56 -1.45
N SER A 29 7.04 6.43 -1.74
CA SER A 29 6.97 7.85 -1.38
C SER A 29 5.90 8.59 -2.19
N SER A 30 5.41 9.73 -1.69
CA SER A 30 4.42 10.55 -2.38
C SER A 30 4.87 11.04 -3.76
N ARG A 31 6.19 11.20 -3.97
CA ARG A 31 6.76 11.58 -5.27
C ARG A 31 6.58 10.49 -6.32
N TYR A 32 6.60 9.23 -5.88
CA TYR A 32 6.40 8.08 -6.76
C TYR A 32 4.91 7.80 -6.99
N THR A 33 4.11 7.82 -5.92
CA THR A 33 2.67 7.56 -5.99
C THR A 33 1.88 8.70 -6.63
N ARG A 34 2.46 9.91 -6.69
CA ARG A 34 1.84 11.15 -7.19
C ARG A 34 0.51 11.49 -6.51
N LEU A 35 0.30 10.99 -5.29
CA LEU A 35 -0.89 11.27 -4.49
C LEU A 35 -0.74 12.60 -3.74
N ASN A 36 -1.88 13.28 -3.53
CA ASN A 36 -1.96 14.42 -2.64
C ASN A 36 -1.60 14.01 -1.19
N ALA A 37 -1.09 14.96 -0.40
CA ALA A 37 -0.67 14.69 0.98
C ALA A 37 -1.80 14.07 1.85
N LYS A 38 -3.06 14.45 1.60
CA LYS A 38 -4.22 13.88 2.30
C LYS A 38 -4.39 12.40 2.00
N ASP A 39 -4.29 12.00 0.74
CA ASP A 39 -4.51 10.62 0.32
C ASP A 39 -3.29 9.74 0.60
N GLN A 40 -2.06 10.27 0.50
CA GLN A 40 -0.86 9.57 0.96
C GLN A 40 -0.95 9.21 2.46
N ARG A 41 -1.49 10.10 3.30
CA ARG A 41 -1.71 9.81 4.73
C ARG A 41 -2.75 8.71 4.94
N LYS A 42 -3.83 8.69 4.16
CA LYS A 42 -4.84 7.62 4.19
C LYS A 42 -4.22 6.29 3.75
N LEU A 43 -3.50 6.29 2.63
CA LEU A 43 -2.75 5.13 2.11
C LEU A 43 -1.82 4.56 3.17
N THR A 44 -1.01 5.40 3.80
CA THR A 44 -0.08 4.96 4.84
C THR A 44 -0.81 4.29 6.02
N LYS A 45 -1.96 4.83 6.43
CA LYS A 45 -2.79 4.22 7.49
C LYS A 45 -3.40 2.89 7.03
N ALA A 46 -3.90 2.82 5.80
CA ALA A 46 -4.49 1.60 5.24
C ALA A 46 -3.45 0.48 5.12
N VAL A 47 -2.27 0.77 4.57
CA VAL A 47 -1.18 -0.21 4.46
C VAL A 47 -0.74 -0.72 5.83
N LYS A 48 -0.61 0.16 6.83
CA LYS A 48 -0.27 -0.26 8.20
C LYS A 48 -1.33 -1.17 8.82
N LYS A 49 -2.62 -0.89 8.59
CA LYS A 49 -3.72 -1.76 9.04
C LYS A 49 -3.69 -3.11 8.34
N ALA A 50 -3.54 -3.12 7.01
CA ALA A 50 -3.45 -4.34 6.22
C ALA A 50 -2.27 -5.23 6.67
N ARG A 51 -1.13 -4.63 7.01
CA ARG A 51 0.02 -5.36 7.58
C ARG A 51 -0.26 -5.99 8.94
N LEU A 52 -0.93 -5.26 9.83
CA LEU A 52 -1.30 -5.80 11.15
C LEU A 52 -2.27 -6.98 11.03
N LEU A 53 -3.14 -6.95 10.01
CA LEU A 53 -4.09 -8.02 9.70
C LEU A 53 -3.47 -9.19 8.90
N GLY A 54 -2.19 -9.12 8.54
CA GLY A 54 -1.52 -10.16 7.76
C GLY A 54 -1.85 -10.15 6.26
N LEU A 55 -2.54 -9.13 5.75
CA LEU A 55 -2.89 -9.02 4.33
C LEU A 55 -1.71 -8.56 3.45
N LEU A 56 -0.73 -7.87 4.04
CA LEU A 56 0.49 -7.40 3.37
C LEU A 56 1.74 -7.69 4.20
N PRO A 57 2.88 -8.00 3.57
CA PRO A 57 4.12 -8.22 4.28
C PRO A 57 4.74 -6.91 4.81
N PHE A 58 5.48 -7.01 5.92
CA PHE A 58 6.32 -5.92 6.44
C PHE A 58 7.68 -5.83 5.72
N THR A 59 8.20 -6.97 5.27
CA THR A 59 9.48 -7.11 4.56
C THR A 59 9.35 -8.27 3.58
N ASP A 60 10.15 -8.22 2.51
CA ASP A 60 10.46 -9.31 1.58
C ASP A 60 10.87 -10.64 2.22
N LYS A 61 11.24 -10.66 3.52
CA LYS A 61 11.51 -11.89 4.26
C LYS A 61 10.24 -12.59 4.73
N HIS A 62 9.12 -11.87 4.87
CA HIS A 62 7.81 -12.44 5.17
C HIS A 62 7.09 -12.85 3.89
N LYS A 63 7.81 -13.48 2.95
CA LYS A 63 7.17 -14.18 1.85
C LYS A 63 6.42 -15.34 2.45
N ILE A 64 5.10 -15.33 2.28
CA ILE A 64 4.31 -16.53 2.41
C ILE A 64 4.91 -17.45 1.35
N GLU A 65 5.45 -18.60 1.77
CA GLU A 65 5.92 -19.61 0.82
C GLU A 65 4.77 -19.83 -0.16
N GLU A 66 4.97 -19.41 -1.42
CA GLU A 66 3.98 -19.68 -2.44
C GLU A 66 3.96 -21.19 -2.60
N ASN A 67 2.92 -21.84 -2.06
CA ASN A 67 2.66 -23.25 -2.32
C ASN A 67 2.62 -23.42 -3.83
N LYS A 68 3.68 -24.05 -4.34
CA LYS A 68 3.82 -24.47 -5.73
C LYS A 68 2.89 -25.66 -6.01
#